data_AF-A0A8J8KBD6-F1
#
_entry.id   AF-A0A8J8KBD6-F1
#
_cell.length_a   1.000
_cell.length_b   1.000
_cell.length_c   1.000
_cell.angle_alpha   90.00
_cell.angle_beta   90.00
_cell.angle_gamma   90.00
#
_symmetry.space_group_name_H-M   'P 1'
#
loop_
_entity.id
_entity.type
_entity.pdbx_description
1 polymer ?
#
loop_
_entity_poly.entity_id
_entity_poly.type
_entity_poly.pdbx_seq_one_letter_code
_entity_poly.pdbx_strand_id
1 'polypeptide(L)'
;MPIHLSRNKKFNNFKHREIFIELTWEFSHYIKKVVVIILDIIFWIIIIACFIISFIGLVYPIIPGVLMIWAGVLLYNFGIHTDELTWMTWAMLAVLTLLLFLADYLANLHFVEKAGGSKWGMRAATLGLILGSFVIPPFGVIILPFLFVFITEMVQKKTVNNSSKVAFATVIAFLSGTFAKLVIQLIMIIVFFIDVVI
;
A
#
# COMPACT_ATOMS: atom_id res chain seq x y z
N MET A 1 14.99 54.72 -57.18
CA MET A 1 14.40 53.37 -57.11
C MET A 1 14.91 52.61 -55.86
N PRO A 2 14.35 52.81 -54.64
CA PRO A 2 14.80 52.10 -53.42
C PRO A 2 13.74 51.18 -52.75
N ILE A 3 12.52 51.11 -53.30
CA ILE A 3 11.35 50.46 -52.65
C ILE A 3 11.52 48.93 -52.51
N HIS A 4 12.29 48.29 -53.40
CA HIS A 4 12.51 46.84 -53.39
C HIS A 4 13.39 46.34 -52.22
N LEU A 5 14.35 47.14 -51.74
CA LEU A 5 15.28 46.74 -50.68
C LEU A 5 14.63 46.78 -49.29
N SER A 6 13.76 47.77 -49.05
CA SER A 6 12.99 47.91 -47.82
C SER A 6 12.04 46.72 -47.59
N ARG A 7 11.36 46.29 -48.66
CA ARG A 7 10.37 45.20 -48.62
C ARG A 7 11.03 43.85 -48.29
N ASN A 8 12.23 43.60 -48.82
CA ASN A 8 12.99 42.37 -48.57
C ASN A 8 13.51 42.29 -47.12
N LYS A 9 14.00 43.41 -46.57
CA LYS A 9 14.48 43.47 -45.17
C LYS A 9 13.35 43.25 -44.15
N LYS A 10 12.16 43.81 -44.41
CA LYS A 10 10.97 43.61 -43.58
C LYS A 10 10.47 42.16 -43.65
N PHE A 11 10.50 41.55 -44.85
CA PHE A 11 10.14 40.15 -45.05
C PHE A 11 11.11 39.18 -44.36
N ASN A 12 12.43 39.43 -44.43
CA ASN A 12 13.43 38.62 -43.73
C ASN A 12 13.31 38.75 -42.20
N ASN A 13 13.04 39.94 -41.68
CA ASN A 13 12.78 40.15 -40.25
C ASN A 13 11.50 39.44 -39.79
N PHE A 14 10.47 39.36 -40.65
CA PHE A 14 9.24 38.63 -40.36
C PHE A 14 9.51 37.13 -40.30
N LYS A 15 10.19 36.57 -41.31
CA LYS A 15 10.54 35.14 -41.36
C LYS A 15 11.44 34.72 -40.20
N HIS A 16 12.38 35.56 -39.77
CA HIS A 16 13.20 35.27 -38.58
C HIS A 16 12.40 35.25 -37.28
N ARG A 17 11.36 36.09 -37.15
CA ARG A 17 10.48 36.09 -35.97
C ARG A 17 9.61 34.84 -35.91
N GLU A 18 9.07 34.40 -37.04
CA GLU A 18 8.31 33.14 -37.15
C GLU A 18 9.17 31.93 -36.74
N ILE A 19 10.38 31.81 -37.30
CA ILE A 19 11.34 30.73 -36.96
C ILE A 19 11.70 30.76 -35.47
N PHE A 20 11.93 31.95 -34.90
CA PHE A 20 12.22 32.08 -33.47
C PHE A 20 11.03 31.62 -32.62
N ILE A 21 9.81 32.01 -32.97
CA ILE A 21 8.58 31.60 -32.27
C ILE A 21 8.39 30.08 -32.35
N GLU A 22 8.53 29.48 -33.53
CA GLU A 22 8.47 28.02 -33.72
C GLU A 22 9.51 27.30 -32.85
N LEU A 23 10.76 27.76 -32.88
CA LEU A 23 11.83 27.16 -32.08
C LEU A 23 11.55 27.26 -30.57
N THR A 24 11.03 28.40 -30.11
CA THR A 24 10.65 28.57 -28.69
C THR A 24 9.45 27.70 -28.30
N TRP A 25 8.51 27.48 -29.22
CA TRP A 25 7.36 26.60 -29.01
C TRP A 25 7.78 25.13 -28.93
N GLU A 26 8.61 24.67 -29.88
CA GLU A 26 9.15 23.31 -29.87
C GLU A 26 10.00 23.05 -28.62
N PHE A 27 10.86 24.01 -28.26
CA PHE A 27 11.66 23.91 -27.04
C PHE A 27 10.78 23.85 -25.78
N SER A 28 9.74 24.69 -25.67
CA SER A 28 8.80 24.63 -24.54
C SER A 28 8.07 23.29 -24.47
N HIS A 29 7.63 22.75 -25.62
CA HIS A 29 6.95 21.46 -25.69
C HIS A 29 7.89 20.31 -25.29
N TYR A 30 9.13 20.34 -25.76
CA TYR A 30 10.16 19.36 -25.38
C TYR A 30 10.44 19.40 -23.87
N ILE A 31 10.64 20.59 -23.28
CA ILE A 31 10.87 20.73 -21.84
C ILE A 31 9.69 20.21 -21.03
N LYS A 32 8.45 20.57 -21.41
CA LYS A 32 7.24 20.03 -20.74
C LYS A 32 7.21 18.51 -20.80
N LYS A 33 7.49 17.91 -21.96
CA LYS A 33 7.53 16.46 -22.13
C LYS A 33 8.59 15.82 -21.22
N VAL A 34 9.79 16.38 -21.15
CA VAL A 34 10.85 15.88 -20.27
C VAL A 34 10.47 15.99 -18.79
N VAL A 35 9.88 17.12 -18.38
CA VAL A 35 9.43 17.31 -16.99
C VAL A 35 8.34 16.30 -16.61
N VAL A 36 7.37 16.06 -17.49
CA VAL A 36 6.32 15.05 -17.25
C VAL A 36 6.93 13.66 -17.09
N ILE A 37 7.83 13.25 -17.99
CA ILE A 37 8.51 11.95 -17.88
C ILE A 37 9.25 11.79 -16.54
N ILE A 38 9.93 12.85 -16.07
CA ILE A 38 10.63 12.82 -14.78
C ILE A 38 9.63 12.66 -13.61
N LEU A 39 8.51 13.37 -13.65
CA LEU A 39 7.47 13.28 -12.61
C LEU A 39 6.84 11.88 -12.58
N ASP A 40 6.54 11.30 -13.74
CA ASP A 40 5.98 9.96 -13.86
C ASP A 40 6.91 8.91 -13.24
N ILE A 41 8.22 9.01 -13.51
CA ILE A 41 9.24 8.13 -12.91
C ILE A 41 9.25 8.27 -11.39
N ILE A 42 9.18 9.49 -10.86
CA ILE A 42 9.15 9.75 -9.41
C ILE A 42 7.90 9.11 -8.79
N PHE A 43 6.72 9.30 -9.39
CA PHE A 43 5.49 8.69 -8.90
C PHE A 43 5.58 7.17 -8.90
N TRP A 44 6.07 6.55 -9.97
CA TRP A 44 6.27 5.10 -10.04
C TRP A 44 7.18 4.57 -8.94
N ILE A 45 8.28 5.26 -8.65
CA ILE A 45 9.18 4.90 -7.55
C ILE A 45 8.43 4.93 -6.21
N ILE A 46 7.60 5.95 -5.97
CA ILE A 46 6.81 6.07 -4.74
C ILE A 46 5.74 4.98 -4.67
N ILE A 47 5.05 4.67 -5.76
CA ILE A 47 4.02 3.61 -5.84
C ILE A 47 4.63 2.25 -5.49
N ILE A 48 5.77 1.92 -6.10
CA ILE A 48 6.49 0.68 -5.82
C ILE A 48 6.96 0.66 -4.36
N ALA A 49 7.46 1.77 -3.83
CA ALA A 49 7.83 1.88 -2.43
C ALA A 49 6.63 1.63 -1.50
N CYS A 50 5.45 2.19 -1.80
CA CYS A 50 4.20 1.93 -1.07
C CYS A 50 3.85 0.43 -1.06
N PHE A 51 3.96 -0.26 -2.19
CA PHE A 51 3.72 -1.72 -2.25
C PHE A 51 4.76 -2.52 -1.48
N ILE A 52 6.03 -2.13 -1.50
CA ILE A 52 7.06 -2.79 -0.66
C ILE A 52 6.74 -2.58 0.82
N ILE A 53 6.38 -1.36 1.22
CA ILE A 53 6.02 -1.02 2.60
C ILE A 53 4.75 -1.77 3.04
N SER A 54 3.81 -2.09 2.14
CA SER A 54 2.63 -2.88 2.51
C SER A 54 3.01 -4.26 3.05
N PHE A 55 4.02 -4.91 2.45
CA PHE A 55 4.53 -6.19 2.91
C PHE A 55 5.33 -6.08 4.21
N ILE A 56 6.04 -4.97 4.43
CA ILE A 56 6.68 -4.69 5.72
C ILE A 56 5.60 -4.60 6.82
N GLY A 57 4.43 -4.04 6.51
CA GLY A 57 3.28 -3.99 7.42
C GLY A 57 2.74 -5.35 7.85
N LEU A 58 3.05 -6.46 7.15
CA LEU A 58 2.70 -7.81 7.59
C LEU A 58 3.51 -8.25 8.82
N VAL A 59 4.78 -7.84 8.88
CA VAL A 59 5.69 -8.12 9.99
C VAL A 59 5.56 -7.05 11.08
N TYR A 60 5.29 -5.81 10.66
CA TYR A 60 5.12 -4.65 11.54
C TYR A 60 3.67 -4.15 11.50
N PRO A 61 2.75 -4.78 12.25
CA PRO A 61 1.29 -4.57 12.14
C PRO A 61 0.81 -3.18 12.60
N ILE A 62 1.73 -2.26 12.91
CA ILE A 62 1.45 -0.84 13.11
C ILE A 62 1.23 -0.13 11.78
N ILE A 63 1.87 -0.60 10.71
CA ILE A 63 1.64 -0.08 9.36
C ILE A 63 0.50 -0.90 8.75
N PRO A 64 -0.70 -0.32 8.59
CA PRO A 64 -1.80 -1.02 7.93
C PRO A 64 -1.45 -1.20 6.44
N GLY A 65 -0.92 -2.38 6.09
CA GLY A 65 -0.37 -2.64 4.75
C GLY A 65 -1.38 -2.39 3.62
N VAL A 66 -2.66 -2.68 3.86
CA VAL A 66 -3.72 -2.40 2.88
C VAL A 66 -3.84 -0.90 2.54
N LEU A 67 -3.61 0.01 3.51
CA LEU A 67 -3.63 1.45 3.24
C LEU A 67 -2.45 1.87 2.37
N MET A 68 -1.32 1.20 2.47
CA MET A 68 -0.16 1.48 1.61
C MET A 68 -0.44 1.05 0.16
N ILE A 69 -1.16 -0.04 -0.05
CA ILE A 69 -1.62 -0.42 -1.40
C ILE A 69 -2.57 0.65 -1.94
N TRP A 70 -3.59 1.06 -1.18
CA TRP A 70 -4.50 2.13 -1.59
C TRP A 70 -3.76 3.44 -1.87
N ALA A 71 -2.75 3.80 -1.08
CA ALA A 71 -1.93 4.98 -1.33
C ALA A 71 -1.22 4.89 -2.69
N GLY A 72 -0.61 3.74 -3.03
CA GLY A 72 0.00 3.52 -4.35
C GLY A 72 -1.02 3.62 -5.50
N VAL A 73 -2.19 2.99 -5.35
CA VAL A 73 -3.25 3.03 -6.37
C VAL A 73 -3.79 4.46 -6.56
N LEU A 74 -4.02 5.19 -5.48
CA LEU A 74 -4.51 6.57 -5.54
C LEU A 74 -3.44 7.53 -6.09
N LEU A 75 -2.16 7.31 -5.76
CA LEU A 75 -1.06 8.06 -6.36
C LEU A 75 -0.95 7.83 -7.85
N TYR A 76 -1.19 6.60 -8.31
CA TYR A 76 -1.25 6.31 -9.75
C TYR A 76 -2.38 7.09 -10.42
N ASN A 77 -3.60 6.95 -9.90
CA ASN A 77 -4.79 7.56 -10.48
C ASN A 77 -4.70 9.09 -10.47
N PHE A 78 -4.30 9.71 -9.36
CA PHE A 78 -4.28 11.18 -9.28
C PHE A 78 -2.97 11.83 -9.75
N GLY A 79 -1.87 11.07 -9.76
CA GLY A 79 -0.53 11.59 -10.03
C GLY A 79 -0.01 11.33 -11.44
N ILE A 80 -0.42 10.22 -12.08
CA ILE A 80 0.07 9.84 -13.41
C ILE A 80 -1.08 9.92 -14.42
N HIS A 81 -2.09 9.07 -14.28
CA HIS A 81 -3.17 8.95 -15.26
C HIS A 81 -4.55 8.87 -14.58
N THR A 82 -5.39 9.86 -14.87
CA THR A 82 -6.61 10.15 -14.09
C THR A 82 -7.82 9.29 -14.38
N ASP A 83 -7.79 8.45 -15.42
CA ASP A 83 -8.94 7.65 -15.85
C ASP A 83 -8.54 6.27 -16.42
N GLU A 84 -7.34 5.79 -16.10
CA GLU A 84 -6.89 4.47 -16.60
C GLU A 84 -7.44 3.31 -15.78
N LEU A 85 -7.67 3.50 -14.48
CA LEU A 85 -8.19 2.44 -13.63
C LEU A 85 -9.69 2.24 -13.86
N THR A 86 -10.06 1.06 -14.34
CA THR A 86 -11.44 0.68 -14.62
C THR A 86 -12.25 0.56 -13.33
N TRP A 87 -13.57 0.79 -13.43
CA TRP A 87 -14.48 0.61 -12.29
C TRP A 87 -14.42 -0.80 -11.68
N MET A 88 -14.08 -1.81 -12.50
CA MET A 88 -13.90 -3.19 -12.06
C MET A 88 -12.71 -3.32 -11.11
N THR A 89 -11.59 -2.66 -11.40
CA THR A 89 -10.41 -2.61 -10.51
C THR A 89 -10.77 -1.99 -9.16
N TRP A 90 -11.48 -0.86 -9.15
CA TRP A 90 -11.96 -0.24 -7.90
C TRP A 90 -12.86 -1.19 -7.09
N ALA A 91 -13.80 -1.87 -7.75
CA ALA A 91 -14.68 -2.83 -7.10
C ALA A 91 -13.90 -4.03 -6.53
N MET A 92 -12.95 -4.59 -7.28
CA MET A 92 -12.11 -5.70 -6.82
C MET A 92 -11.25 -5.28 -5.63
N LEU A 93 -10.59 -4.13 -5.68
CA LEU A 93 -9.78 -3.62 -4.57
C LEU A 93 -10.62 -3.41 -3.30
N ALA A 94 -11.83 -2.88 -3.44
CA ALA A 94 -12.76 -2.70 -2.32
C ALA A 94 -13.20 -4.05 -1.72
N VAL A 95 -13.58 -5.01 -2.55
CA VAL A 95 -13.99 -6.37 -2.11
C VAL A 95 -12.82 -7.10 -1.46
N LEU A 96 -11.62 -7.05 -2.05
CA LEU A 96 -10.41 -7.67 -1.50
C LEU A 96 -10.03 -7.03 -0.15
N THR A 97 -10.16 -5.71 -0.03
CA THR A 97 -9.96 -5.01 1.24
C THR A 97 -10.94 -5.49 2.32
N LEU A 98 -12.21 -5.68 1.95
CA LEU A 98 -13.22 -6.21 2.88
C LEU A 98 -12.91 -7.66 3.28
N LEU A 99 -12.52 -8.50 2.32
CA LEU A 99 -12.08 -9.88 2.57
C LEU A 99 -10.85 -9.93 3.48
N LEU A 100 -9.93 -8.98 3.34
CA LEU A 100 -8.74 -8.86 4.18
C LEU A 100 -9.12 -8.66 5.65
N PHE A 101 -9.98 -7.68 5.93
CA PHE A 101 -10.48 -7.45 7.29
C PHE A 101 -11.29 -8.63 7.82
N LEU A 102 -12.07 -9.28 6.95
CA LEU A 102 -12.85 -10.46 7.32
C LEU A 102 -11.95 -11.65 7.67
N ALA A 103 -10.87 -11.87 6.92
CA ALA A 103 -9.88 -12.90 7.20
C ALA A 103 -9.21 -12.70 8.57
N ASP A 104 -8.85 -11.46 8.91
CA ASP A 104 -8.27 -11.12 10.22
C ASP A 104 -9.25 -11.35 11.37
N TYR A 105 -10.51 -10.98 11.18
CA TYR A 105 -11.55 -11.20 12.18
C TYR A 105 -11.82 -12.70 12.38
N LEU A 106 -11.98 -13.45 11.29
CA LEU A 106 -12.24 -14.88 11.32
C LEU A 106 -11.06 -15.68 11.89
N ALA A 107 -9.82 -15.30 11.60
CA ALA A 107 -8.65 -15.94 12.18
C ALA A 107 -8.63 -15.79 13.71
N ASN A 108 -8.84 -14.57 14.22
CA ASN A 108 -8.91 -14.33 15.67
C ASN A 108 -10.05 -15.10 16.32
N LEU A 109 -11.24 -15.06 15.73
CA LEU A 109 -12.42 -15.74 16.25
C LEU A 109 -12.23 -17.27 16.24
N HIS A 110 -11.87 -17.84 15.09
CA HIS A 110 -11.83 -19.29 14.91
C HIS A 110 -10.75 -19.96 15.75
N PHE A 111 -9.55 -19.40 15.83
CA PHE A 111 -8.45 -20.07 16.53
C PHE A 111 -8.51 -19.83 18.05
N VAL A 112 -8.79 -18.60 18.50
CA VAL A 112 -8.77 -18.28 19.94
C VAL A 112 -10.02 -18.82 20.64
N GLU A 113 -11.21 -18.67 20.07
CA GLU A 113 -12.44 -19.18 20.71
C GLU A 113 -12.49 -20.70 20.73
N LYS A 114 -12.06 -21.36 19.65
CA LYS A 114 -11.99 -22.83 19.57
C LYS A 114 -10.97 -23.42 20.56
N ALA A 115 -9.93 -22.66 20.89
CA ALA A 115 -9.00 -23.04 21.95
C ALA A 115 -9.55 -22.83 23.36
N GLY A 116 -10.74 -22.24 23.50
CA GLY A 116 -11.37 -21.91 24.77
C GLY A 116 -10.84 -20.61 25.37
N GLY A 117 -10.36 -19.67 24.56
CA GLY A 117 -9.85 -18.38 24.99
C GLY A 117 -10.94 -17.49 25.61
N SER A 118 -10.55 -16.71 26.61
CA SER A 118 -11.45 -15.73 27.22
C SER A 118 -11.45 -14.42 26.43
N LYS A 119 -12.46 -13.57 26.66
CA LYS A 119 -12.49 -12.20 26.11
C LYS A 119 -11.29 -11.36 26.58
N TRP A 120 -10.82 -11.60 27.80
CA TRP A 120 -9.62 -10.94 28.34
C TRP A 120 -8.35 -11.43 27.66
N GLY A 121 -8.26 -12.72 27.34
CA GLY A 121 -7.18 -13.30 26.54
C GLY A 121 -7.11 -12.67 25.16
N MET A 122 -8.24 -12.52 24.45
CA MET A 122 -8.27 -11.83 23.16
C MET A 122 -7.76 -10.39 23.25
N ARG A 123 -8.16 -9.63 24.28
CA ARG A 123 -7.66 -8.26 24.50
C ARG A 123 -6.16 -8.25 24.82
N ALA A 124 -5.70 -9.20 25.62
CA ALA A 124 -4.29 -9.38 25.95
C ALA A 124 -3.45 -9.71 24.72
N ALA A 125 -3.98 -10.50 23.77
CA ALA A 125 -3.35 -10.77 22.49
C ALA A 125 -3.16 -9.49 21.67
N THR A 126 -4.21 -8.67 21.55
CA THR A 126 -4.14 -7.39 20.82
C THR A 126 -3.13 -6.44 21.46
N LEU A 127 -3.13 -6.29 22.78
CA LEU A 127 -2.15 -5.47 23.50
C LEU A 127 -0.73 -6.02 23.34
N GLY A 128 -0.56 -7.33 23.47
CA GLY A 128 0.71 -8.01 23.23
C GLY A 128 1.22 -7.80 21.82
N LEU A 129 0.34 -7.68 20.81
CA LEU A 129 0.72 -7.45 19.42
C LEU A 129 1.22 -6.02 19.22
N ILE A 130 0.50 -5.04 19.77
CA ILE A 130 0.88 -3.63 19.72
C ILE A 130 2.23 -3.43 20.42
N LEU A 131 2.35 -3.88 21.67
CA LEU A 131 3.59 -3.76 22.44
C LEU A 131 4.71 -4.60 21.81
N GLY A 132 4.38 -5.80 21.32
CA GLY A 132 5.29 -6.72 20.65
C GLY A 132 5.98 -6.09 19.45
N SER A 133 5.25 -5.25 18.73
CA SER A 133 5.75 -4.52 17.58
C SER A 133 6.79 -3.46 17.95
N PHE A 134 6.81 -2.93 19.17
CA PHE A 134 7.78 -1.90 19.59
C PHE A 134 8.97 -2.45 20.38
N VAL A 135 8.78 -3.51 21.18
CA VAL A 135 9.82 -3.96 22.12
C VAL A 135 10.90 -4.80 21.43
N ILE A 136 10.53 -5.79 20.61
CA ILE A 136 11.49 -6.70 19.94
C ILE A 136 11.04 -7.03 18.52
N PRO A 137 11.04 -6.08 17.55
CA PRO A 137 10.71 -6.41 16.17
C PRO A 137 11.75 -7.40 15.58
N PRO A 138 11.36 -8.42 14.79
CA PRO A 138 10.00 -8.86 14.47
C PRO A 138 9.45 -9.90 15.47
N PHE A 139 10.27 -10.48 16.34
CA PHE A 139 9.87 -11.62 17.18
C PHE A 139 8.84 -11.28 18.26
N GLY A 140 8.78 -10.03 18.68
CA GLY A 140 7.88 -9.51 19.72
C GLY A 140 6.41 -9.66 19.34
N VAL A 141 6.06 -9.61 18.05
CA VAL A 141 4.68 -9.83 17.56
C VAL A 141 4.21 -11.28 17.71
N ILE A 142 5.11 -12.21 18.04
CA ILE A 142 4.78 -13.61 18.36
C ILE A 142 4.91 -13.84 19.86
N ILE A 143 6.04 -13.43 20.43
CA ILE A 143 6.40 -13.72 21.82
C ILE A 143 5.50 -12.98 22.81
N LEU A 144 5.26 -11.68 22.60
CA LEU A 144 4.47 -10.90 23.56
C LEU A 144 2.99 -11.26 23.57
N PRO A 145 2.28 -11.44 22.43
CA PRO A 145 0.92 -11.96 22.45
C PRO A 145 0.82 -13.30 23.18
N PHE A 146 1.75 -14.23 22.93
CA PHE A 146 1.78 -15.53 23.60
C PHE A 146 1.89 -15.36 25.12
N LEU A 147 2.88 -14.58 25.60
CA LEU A 147 3.10 -14.36 27.03
C LEU A 147 1.93 -13.64 27.69
N PHE A 148 1.41 -12.58 27.06
CA PHE A 148 0.30 -11.79 27.58
C PHE A 148 -0.95 -12.64 27.72
N VAL A 149 -1.30 -13.42 26.70
CA VAL A 149 -2.43 -14.35 26.74
C VAL A 149 -2.22 -15.41 27.82
N PHE A 150 -1.05 -16.05 27.85
CA PHE A 150 -0.76 -17.08 28.84
C PHE A 150 -0.93 -16.57 30.28
N ILE A 151 -0.34 -15.41 30.61
CA ILE A 151 -0.45 -14.79 31.93
C ILE A 151 -1.91 -14.42 32.23
N THR A 152 -2.62 -13.83 31.26
CA THR A 152 -4.01 -13.38 31.45
C THR A 152 -4.97 -14.55 31.67
N GLU A 153 -4.77 -15.67 30.98
CA GLU A 153 -5.57 -16.88 31.17
C GLU A 153 -5.25 -17.59 32.51
N MET A 154 -3.99 -17.58 32.93
CA MET A 154 -3.59 -18.06 34.26
C MET A 154 -4.20 -17.22 35.39
N VAL A 155 -4.22 -15.90 35.26
CA VAL A 155 -4.87 -14.98 36.23
C VAL A 155 -6.38 -15.23 36.30
N GLN A 156 -7.00 -15.64 35.19
CA GLN A 156 -8.39 -16.08 35.14
C GLN A 156 -8.61 -17.50 35.67
N LYS A 157 -7.64 -18.06 36.39
CA LYS A 157 -7.71 -19.38 37.05
C LYS A 157 -7.88 -20.55 36.09
N LYS A 158 -7.47 -20.41 34.83
CA LYS A 158 -7.35 -21.56 33.92
C LYS A 158 -6.11 -22.37 34.27
N THR A 159 -6.14 -23.67 33.95
CA THR A 159 -5.00 -24.57 34.15
C THR A 159 -3.86 -24.20 33.20
N VAL A 160 -2.61 -24.49 33.59
CA VAL A 160 -1.42 -24.26 32.76
C VAL A 160 -1.58 -24.84 31.35
N ASN A 161 -2.11 -26.07 31.25
CA ASN A 161 -2.32 -26.72 29.96
C ASN A 161 -3.31 -25.95 29.08
N ASN A 162 -4.42 -25.48 29.66
CA ASN A 162 -5.41 -24.71 28.90
C ASN A 162 -4.89 -23.32 28.52
N SER A 163 -4.20 -22.63 29.43
CA SER A 163 -3.58 -21.33 29.16
C SER A 163 -2.54 -21.40 28.05
N SER A 164 -1.68 -22.43 28.05
CA SER A 164 -0.71 -22.69 26.97
C SER A 164 -1.41 -22.94 25.64
N LYS A 165 -2.47 -23.76 25.64
CA LYS A 165 -3.25 -24.05 24.42
C LYS A 165 -3.84 -22.77 23.82
N VAL A 166 -4.42 -21.88 24.62
CA VAL A 166 -4.98 -20.60 24.15
C VAL A 166 -3.87 -19.66 23.65
N ALA A 167 -2.73 -19.61 24.33
CA ALA A 167 -1.58 -18.81 23.91
C ALA A 167 -1.01 -19.28 22.56
N PHE A 168 -0.85 -20.59 22.35
CA PHE A 168 -0.44 -21.16 21.06
C PHE A 168 -1.48 -20.89 19.96
N ALA A 169 -2.76 -21.05 20.28
CA ALA A 169 -3.82 -20.76 19.34
C ALA A 169 -3.82 -19.29 18.88
N THR A 170 -3.44 -18.35 19.76
CA THR A 170 -3.27 -16.93 19.41
C THR A 170 -2.14 -16.72 18.40
N VAL A 171 -1.01 -17.40 18.58
CA VAL A 171 0.09 -17.35 17.61
C VAL A 171 -0.35 -17.90 16.25
N ILE A 172 -1.06 -19.03 16.25
CA ILE A 172 -1.59 -19.61 15.01
C ILE A 172 -2.63 -18.69 14.36
N ALA A 173 -3.49 -18.04 15.15
CA ALA A 173 -4.46 -17.06 14.68
C ALA A 173 -3.75 -15.92 13.94
N PHE A 174 -2.72 -15.34 14.55
CA PHE A 174 -1.95 -14.26 13.96
C PHE A 174 -1.24 -14.71 12.67
N LEU A 175 -0.54 -15.85 12.68
CA LEU A 175 0.16 -16.35 11.49
C LEU A 175 -0.79 -16.67 10.34
N SER A 176 -1.94 -17.29 10.64
CA SER A 176 -2.97 -17.58 9.62
C SER A 176 -3.58 -16.30 9.05
N GLY A 177 -3.88 -15.30 9.88
CA GLY A 177 -4.38 -14.00 9.44
C GLY A 177 -3.35 -13.26 8.57
N THR A 178 -2.09 -13.24 9.01
CA THR A 178 -0.97 -12.65 8.26
C THR A 178 -0.74 -13.34 6.91
N PHE A 179 -0.86 -14.67 6.86
CA PHE A 179 -0.77 -15.41 5.60
C PHE A 179 -1.92 -15.07 4.65
N ALA A 180 -3.16 -15.03 5.14
CA ALA A 180 -4.31 -14.60 4.33
C ALA A 180 -4.13 -13.16 3.81
N LYS A 181 -3.65 -12.24 4.65
CA LYS A 181 -3.30 -10.87 4.27
C LYS A 181 -2.26 -10.84 3.16
N LEU A 182 -1.20 -11.64 3.25
CA LEU A 182 -0.16 -11.72 2.23
C LEU A 182 -0.74 -12.10 0.86
N VAL A 183 -1.58 -13.14 0.81
CA VAL A 183 -2.21 -13.59 -0.44
C VAL A 183 -3.13 -12.51 -1.01
N ILE A 184 -3.98 -11.91 -0.18
CA ILE A 184 -4.92 -10.89 -0.64
C ILE A 184 -4.17 -9.64 -1.13
N GLN A 185 -3.14 -9.20 -0.41
CA GLN A 185 -2.30 -8.05 -0.83
C GLN A 185 -1.62 -8.31 -2.18
N LEU A 186 -1.09 -9.52 -2.41
CA LEU A 186 -0.52 -9.89 -3.71
C LEU A 186 -1.56 -9.80 -4.82
N ILE A 187 -2.78 -10.32 -4.59
CA ILE A 187 -3.86 -10.26 -5.57
C ILE A 187 -4.23 -8.80 -5.87
N MET A 188 -4.34 -7.94 -4.85
CA MET A 188 -4.63 -6.51 -5.05
C MET A 188 -3.59 -5.82 -5.94
N ILE A 189 -2.30 -6.09 -5.69
CA ILE A 189 -1.20 -5.52 -6.48
C ILE A 189 -1.23 -6.07 -7.92
N ILE A 190 -1.50 -7.36 -8.10
CA ILE A 190 -1.63 -7.96 -9.43
C ILE A 190 -2.79 -7.35 -10.21
N VAL A 191 -3.97 -7.22 -9.60
CA VAL A 191 -5.14 -6.60 -10.24
C VAL A 191 -4.82 -5.17 -10.69
N PHE A 192 -4.16 -4.39 -9.84
CA PHE A 192 -3.70 -3.05 -10.20
C PHE A 192 -2.75 -3.06 -11.41
N PHE A 193 -1.71 -3.90 -11.40
CA PHE A 193 -0.75 -3.94 -12.52
C PHE A 193 -1.36 -4.46 -13.82
N ILE A 194 -2.33 -5.37 -13.76
CA ILE A 194 -3.05 -5.86 -14.96
C ILE A 194 -3.78 -4.71 -15.64
N ASP A 195 -4.50 -3.89 -14.88
CA ASP A 195 -5.29 -2.79 -15.43
C ASP A 195 -4.41 -1.63 -15.93
N VAL A 196 -3.26 -1.42 -15.30
CA VAL A 196 -2.30 -0.39 -15.71
C VAL A 196 -1.55 -0.76 -17.00
N VAL A 197 -1.34 -2.05 -17.26
CA VAL A 197 -0.53 -2.51 -18.40
C VAL A 197 -1.37 -2.77 -19.66
N ILE A 198 -2.66 -3.06 -19.51
CA ILE A 198 -3.58 -3.42 -20.60
C ILE A 198 -4.32 -2.19 -21.10
#